data_AF-A0A925SS26-F1
#
_entry.id   AF-A0A925SS26-F1
#
_cell.length_a   1.000
_cell.length_b   1.000
_cell.length_c   1.000
_cell.angle_alpha   90.00
_cell.angle_beta   90.00
_cell.angle_gamma   90.00
#
_symmetry.space_group_name_H-M   'P 1'
#
loop_
_entity.id
_entity.type
_entity.pdbx_description
1 polymer ?
#
loop_
_entity_poly.entity_id
_entity_poly.type
_entity_poly.pdbx_seq_one_letter_code
_entity_poly.pdbx_strand_id
1 'polypeptide(L)'
;MFKRVIVIVLDSVGIGVLPDAAEYGDFGANTISNIAQSQNGLFLPTMETMGLGSIEQISGVKKLNQPIGSFGKMAEISKGKDTTT
;
A
#
# COMPACT_ATOMS: atom_id res chain seq x y z
N MET A 1 -4.36 23.59 12.16
CA MET A 1 -4.58 22.31 12.89
C MET A 1 -6.00 21.84 12.60
N PHE A 2 -6.21 20.55 12.35
CA PHE A 2 -7.53 20.02 11.96
C PHE A 2 -8.42 19.74 13.18
N LYS A 3 -9.72 20.05 13.10
CA LYS A 3 -10.70 19.76 14.17
C LYS A 3 -10.96 18.26 14.35
N ARG A 4 -10.83 17.47 13.29
CA ARG A 4 -11.05 16.02 13.26
C ARG A 4 -10.06 15.38 12.30
N VAL A 5 -9.62 14.18 12.61
CA VAL A 5 -8.84 13.29 11.74
C VAL A 5 -9.60 11.98 11.61
N ILE A 6 -9.72 11.46 10.40
CA ILE A 6 -10.32 10.16 10.11
C ILE A 6 -9.18 9.26 9.63
N VAL A 7 -8.98 8.16 10.35
CA VAL A 7 -7.97 7.15 10.00
C VAL A 7 -8.71 5.91 9.52
N ILE A 8 -8.36 5.44 8.32
CA ILE A 8 -8.93 4.24 7.70
C ILE A 8 -7.80 3.24 7.56
N VAL A 9 -7.95 2.08 8.20
CA VAL A 9 -7.03 0.95 8.06
C VAL A 9 -7.65 -0.03 7.09
N LEU A 10 -6.96 -0.28 5.98
CA LEU A 10 -7.30 -1.36 5.06
C LEU A 10 -6.51 -2.60 5.51
N ASP A 11 -7.15 -3.43 6.33
CA ASP A 11 -6.51 -4.59 6.93
C ASP A 11 -5.89 -5.50 5.85
N SER A 12 -4.66 -5.95 6.07
CA SER A 12 -3.86 -6.80 5.19
C SER A 12 -3.46 -6.24 3.81
N VAL A 13 -3.79 -4.99 3.46
CA VAL A 13 -3.46 -4.39 2.15
C VAL A 13 -2.00 -3.90 2.11
N GLY A 14 -1.08 -4.86 2.03
CA GLY A 14 0.36 -4.62 1.89
C GLY A 14 0.76 -4.10 0.49
N ILE A 15 1.80 -3.26 0.45
CA ILE A 15 2.35 -2.63 -0.77
C ILE A 15 3.83 -2.98 -1.00
N GLY A 16 4.16 -4.26 -0.81
CA GLY A 16 5.50 -4.82 -0.97
C GLY A 16 6.11 -5.33 0.34
N VAL A 17 7.28 -5.95 0.23
CA VAL A 17 8.01 -6.55 1.35
C VAL A 17 8.72 -5.50 2.21
N LEU A 18 8.86 -5.82 3.50
CA LEU A 18 9.80 -5.15 4.39
C LEU A 18 11.23 -5.71 4.21
N PRO A 19 12.28 -4.96 4.61
CA PRO A 19 13.66 -5.42 4.51
C PRO A 19 13.96 -6.72 5.26
N ASP A 20 13.22 -7.01 6.33
CA ASP A 20 13.32 -8.19 7.18
C ASP A 20 12.38 -9.34 6.75
N ALA A 21 11.69 -9.23 5.62
CA ALA A 21 10.71 -10.23 5.16
C ALA A 21 11.29 -11.65 5.04
N ALA A 22 12.60 -11.80 4.83
CA ALA A 22 13.27 -13.09 4.82
C ALA A 22 13.21 -13.82 6.17
N GLU A 23 13.20 -13.09 7.29
CA GLU A 23 13.10 -13.67 8.64
C GLU A 23 11.72 -14.28 8.92
N TYR A 24 10.70 -13.81 8.18
CA TYR A 24 9.30 -14.24 8.33
C TYR A 24 8.84 -15.20 7.22
N GLY A 25 9.72 -15.57 6.29
CA GLY A 25 9.40 -16.41 5.14
C GLY A 25 8.55 -15.71 4.05
N ASP A 26 8.48 -14.39 4.07
CA ASP A 26 7.62 -13.57 3.18
C ASP A 26 8.41 -12.92 2.02
N PHE A 27 9.53 -13.53 1.62
CA PHE A 27 10.34 -13.00 0.53
C PHE A 27 9.52 -12.90 -0.77
N GLY A 28 9.51 -11.71 -1.38
CA GLY A 28 8.75 -11.42 -2.60
C GLY A 28 7.25 -11.15 -2.41
N ALA A 29 6.74 -11.11 -1.17
CA ALA A 29 5.34 -10.77 -0.91
C ALA A 29 5.00 -9.33 -1.35
N ASN A 30 3.97 -9.19 -2.18
CA ASN A 30 3.41 -7.88 -2.54
C ASN A 30 1.92 -8.03 -2.81
N THR A 31 1.09 -7.86 -1.77
CA THR A 31 -0.35 -8.10 -1.82
C THR A 31 -1.03 -7.33 -2.95
N ILE A 32 -0.92 -6.00 -2.96
CA ILE A 32 -1.64 -5.18 -3.94
C ILE A 32 -1.16 -5.43 -5.38
N SER A 33 0.15 -5.64 -5.59
CA SER A 33 0.70 -5.92 -6.92
C SER A 33 0.27 -7.31 -7.43
N ASN A 34 0.33 -8.34 -6.57
CA ASN A 34 -0.10 -9.69 -6.93
C ASN A 34 -1.59 -9.74 -7.27
N ILE A 35 -2.43 -9.04 -6.50
CA ILE A 35 -3.86 -8.91 -6.81
C ILE A 35 -4.02 -8.20 -8.16
N ALA A 36 -3.36 -7.07 -8.38
CA ALA A 36 -3.46 -6.34 -9.64
C ALA A 36 -3.03 -7.17 -10.85
N GLN A 37 -2.00 -7.99 -10.72
CA GLN A 37 -1.60 -8.91 -11.78
C GLN A 37 -2.66 -9.98 -12.04
N SER A 38 -3.21 -10.59 -10.98
CA SER A 38 -4.25 -11.63 -11.10
C SER A 38 -5.56 -11.12 -11.74
N GLN A 39 -5.84 -9.83 -11.61
CA GLN A 39 -7.07 -9.19 -12.11
C GLN A 39 -6.86 -8.44 -13.45
N ASN A 40 -5.70 -8.59 -14.09
CA ASN A 40 -5.35 -7.84 -15.30
C ASN A 40 -5.42 -6.31 -15.11
N GLY A 41 -5.13 -5.84 -13.90
CA GLY A 41 -5.20 -4.46 -13.46
C GLY A 41 -6.29 -4.21 -12.42
N LEU A 42 -6.06 -3.24 -11.54
CA LEU A 42 -7.06 -2.75 -10.59
C LEU A 42 -7.66 -1.44 -11.07
N PHE A 43 -8.96 -1.28 -10.88
CA PHE A 43 -9.66 -0.01 -11.09
C PHE A 43 -9.89 0.70 -9.76
N LEU A 44 -8.96 1.58 -9.38
CA LEU A 44 -9.01 2.33 -8.11
C LEU A 44 -8.92 3.85 -8.35
N PRO A 45 -9.88 4.46 -9.08
CA PRO A 45 -9.77 5.85 -9.52
C PRO A 45 -9.61 6.83 -8.36
N THR A 46 -10.28 6.61 -7.23
CA THR A 46 -10.16 7.49 -6.06
C THR A 46 -8.76 7.41 -5.44
N MET A 47 -8.24 6.20 -5.20
CA MET A 47 -6.90 6.03 -4.61
C MET A 47 -5.79 6.47 -5.58
N GLU A 48 -6.01 6.31 -6.90
CA GLU A 48 -5.16 6.86 -7.95
C GLU A 48 -5.03 8.39 -7.79
N THR A 49 -6.16 9.11 -7.67
CA THR A 49 -6.14 10.57 -7.47
C THR A 49 -5.46 11.00 -6.17
N MET A 50 -5.53 10.16 -5.12
CA MET A 50 -4.87 10.39 -3.84
C MET A 50 -3.36 10.13 -3.87
N GLY A 51 -2.84 9.46 -4.91
CA GLY A 51 -1.41 9.22 -5.11
C GLY A 51 -0.93 7.79 -4.89
N LEU A 52 -1.83 6.80 -4.84
CA LEU A 52 -1.44 5.39 -4.63
C LEU A 52 -0.42 4.89 -5.67
N GLY A 53 -0.62 5.22 -6.95
CA GLY A 53 0.31 4.85 -8.03
C GLY A 53 1.67 5.55 -7.98
N SER A 54 1.85 6.51 -7.06
CA SER A 54 3.15 7.14 -6.80
C SER A 54 3.96 6.42 -5.72
N ILE A 55 3.34 5.52 -4.94
CA ILE A 55 4.01 4.74 -3.89
C ILE A 55 4.76 3.54 -4.50
N GLU A 56 4.11 2.83 -5.41
CA GLU A 56 4.64 1.63 -6.09
C GLU A 56 3.94 1.46 -7.45
N GLN A 57 4.57 0.74 -8.38
CA GLN A 57 3.92 0.42 -9.66
C GLN A 57 2.84 -0.65 -9.46
N ILE A 58 1.58 -0.29 -9.74
CA ILE A 58 0.42 -1.18 -9.61
C ILE A 58 -0.33 -1.20 -10.95
N SER A 59 -0.53 -2.39 -11.52
CA SER A 59 -1.25 -2.53 -12.79
C SER A 59 -2.66 -1.92 -12.68
N GLY A 60 -3.05 -1.08 -13.63
CA GLY A 60 -4.34 -0.37 -13.63
C GLY A 60 -4.42 0.91 -12.79
N VAL A 61 -3.39 1.22 -11.98
CA VAL A 61 -3.33 2.45 -11.16
C VAL A 61 -2.18 3.33 -11.64
N LYS A 62 -2.49 4.51 -12.18
CA LYS A 62 -1.51 5.42 -12.77
C LYS A 62 -0.81 6.27 -11.71
N LYS A 63 0.46 6.58 -11.98
CA LYS A 63 1.15 7.69 -11.31
C LYS A 63 0.62 9.01 -11.88
N LEU A 64 0.16 9.91 -11.01
CA LEU A 64 -0.31 11.24 -11.40
C LEU A 64 0.73 12.31 -11.04
N ASN A 65 0.84 13.34 -11.88
CA ASN A 65 1.76 14.47 -11.64
C ASN A 65 1.31 15.36 -10.48
N GLN A 66 0.01 15.43 -10.21
CA GLN A 66 -0.58 16.29 -9.18
C GLN A 66 -1.62 15.49 -8.37
N PRO A 67 -1.19 14.64 -7.41
CA PRO A 67 -2.12 13.95 -6.52
C PRO A 67 -2.77 14.94 -5.55
N ILE A 68 -4.00 14.65 -5.14
CA ILE A 68 -4.77 15.51 -4.23
C ILE A 68 -4.36 15.34 -2.75
N GLY A 69 -3.49 14.38 -2.46
CA GLY A 69 -3.03 14.05 -1.12
C GLY A 69 -1.53 13.80 -1.06
N SER A 70 -1.02 13.75 0.17
CA SER A 70 0.33 13.26 0.46
C SER A 70 0.31 11.73 0.52
N PHE A 71 1.39 11.11 0.04
CA PHE A 71 1.49 9.66 -0.07
C PHE A 71 2.87 9.18 0.40
N GLY A 72 2.94 7.91 0.78
CA GLY A 72 4.15 7.25 1.22
C GLY A 72 3.84 5.81 1.66
N LYS A 73 4.87 5.08 2.08
CA LYS A 73 4.74 3.78 2.72
C LYS A 73 5.41 3.80 4.08
N MET A 74 4.92 2.98 4.99
CA MET A 74 5.48 2.83 6.34
C MET A 74 6.16 1.48 6.45
N ALA A 75 7.26 1.43 7.21
CA ALA A 75 7.90 0.19 7.60
C ALA A 75 7.50 -0.13 9.04
N GLU A 76 7.00 -1.34 9.28
CA GLU A 76 6.67 -1.79 10.63
C GLU A 76 7.97 -1.94 11.43
N ILE A 77 7.95 -1.52 12.70
CA ILE A 77 9.11 -1.56 13.62
C ILE A 77 8.94 -2.65 14.66
N SER A 78 7.69 -2.95 15.02
CA SER A 78 7.35 -4.00 15.96
C SER A 78 7.82 -5.37 15.45
N LYS A 79 8.23 -6.25 16.37
CA LYS A 79 8.56 -7.64 16.04
C LYS A 79 7.27 -8.47 16.03
N GLY A 80 6.70 -8.66 14.86
CA GLY A 80 5.47 -9.43 14.62
C GLY A 80 4.80 -8.99 13.33
N LYS A 81 3.78 -9.73 12.90
CA LYS A 81 2.97 -9.41 11.72
C LYS A 81 1.47 -9.62 11.96
N ASP A 82 1.07 -9.67 13.24
CA ASP A 82 -0.30 -9.92 13.68
C ASP A 82 -1.06 -8.59 13.82
N THR A 83 -2.39 -8.58 13.63
CA THR A 83 -3.25 -7.38 13.63
C THR A 83 -3.18 -6.52 14.90
N THR A 84 -2.66 -7.05 16.02
CA THR A 84 -2.48 -6.33 17.29
C THR A 84 -1.10 -5.70 17.47
N THR A 85 -0.17 -5.96 16.55
CA THR A 85 1.25 -5.58 16.60
C THR A 85 1.48 -4.14 16.12
#